data_AF-A0A1H3FUC5-F1
#
_entry.id   AF-A0A1H3FUC5-F1
#
_cell.length_a   1.000
_cell.length_b   1.000
_cell.length_c   1.000
_cell.angle_alpha   90.00
_cell.angle_beta   90.00
_cell.angle_gamma   90.00
#
_symmetry.space_group_name_H-M   'P 1'
#
loop_
_entity.id
_entity.type
_entity.pdbx_description
1 polymer ?
#
loop_
_entity_poly.entity_id
_entity_poly.type
_entity_poly.pdbx_seq_one_letter_code
_entity_poly.pdbx_strand_id
1 'polypeptide(L)'
;MRILYFEGVGNPFSSEVVGDLRNYRIRTAFSNLDGIAYYVELSATPRYKKNSYKEIKDQARALSVPHLYKIGDVVEGLKQCHEVERNFDKIYKLDYTKASITEWINEVVNCQFDSVEVLDEFYGYDVYRERDKYDLIDNFDVNHELASRRREAYRKIDDMYKKALNERFTVITLREMDENSITIRCHASEEALRRSGLPRFTTIAV
;
A
#
# COMPACT_ATOMS: atom_id res chain seq x y z
N MET A 1 -11.46 14.14 -12.99
CA MET A 1 -10.25 13.81 -12.22
C MET A 1 -10.12 12.30 -12.21
N ARG A 2 -9.06 11.74 -12.80
CA ARG A 2 -8.75 10.31 -12.86
C ARG A 2 -7.58 10.03 -11.92
N ILE A 3 -7.83 9.34 -10.82
CA ILE A 3 -6.82 8.97 -9.83
C ILE A 3 -6.43 7.52 -10.05
N LEU A 4 -5.13 7.22 -10.09
CA LEU A 4 -4.66 5.85 -9.96
C LEU A 4 -4.45 5.54 -8.47
N TYR A 5 -5.22 4.58 -7.96
CA TYR A 5 -5.09 4.16 -6.56
C TYR A 5 -4.14 2.99 -6.40
N PHE A 6 -3.41 3.01 -5.30
CA PHE A 6 -2.44 2.00 -4.92
C PHE A 6 -2.79 1.36 -3.58
N GLU A 7 -2.49 0.08 -3.46
CA GLU A 7 -2.35 -0.58 -2.17
C GLU A 7 -0.98 -0.17 -1.57
N GLY A 8 -0.98 0.29 -0.32
CA GLY A 8 0.25 0.51 0.44
C GLY A 8 0.73 -0.78 1.13
N VAL A 9 1.99 -1.17 0.93
CA VAL A 9 2.53 -2.45 1.41
C VAL A 9 3.73 -2.26 2.32
N GLY A 10 3.73 -2.98 3.44
CA GLY A 10 4.80 -2.90 4.45
C GLY A 10 4.42 -1.91 5.55
N ASN A 11 5.41 -1.45 6.31
CA ASN A 11 5.14 -0.64 7.48
C ASN A 11 4.91 0.84 7.09
N PRO A 12 3.72 1.41 7.36
CA PRO A 12 3.48 2.84 7.18
C PRO A 12 4.29 3.62 8.23
N PHE A 13 5.54 3.95 7.90
CA PHE A 13 6.39 4.79 8.75
C PHE A 13 6.16 6.29 8.49
N SER A 14 6.74 7.13 9.36
CA SER A 14 6.46 8.56 9.44
C SER A 14 6.46 9.24 8.06
N SER A 15 5.49 10.14 7.88
CA SER A 15 5.34 11.00 6.69
C SER A 15 6.61 11.79 6.35
N GLU A 16 7.51 11.95 7.31
CA GLU A 16 8.79 12.62 7.16
C GLU A 16 9.72 11.92 6.16
N VAL A 17 9.62 10.60 5.97
CA VAL A 17 10.59 9.86 5.14
C VAL A 17 10.09 9.54 3.73
N VAL A 18 8.78 9.39 3.55
CA VAL A 18 8.16 8.96 2.29
C VAL A 18 7.24 10.03 1.68
N GLY A 19 7.30 11.26 2.22
CA GLY A 19 6.63 12.43 1.66
C GLY A 19 5.11 12.29 1.56
N ASP A 20 4.57 12.79 0.44
CA ASP A 20 3.13 12.87 0.18
C ASP A 20 2.46 11.52 -0.12
N LEU A 21 3.24 10.48 -0.45
CA LEU A 21 2.75 9.11 -0.66
C LEU A 21 2.51 8.35 0.64
N ARG A 22 3.20 8.73 1.73
CA ARG A 22 3.04 8.14 3.07
C ARG A 22 3.23 6.61 3.16
N ASN A 23 3.80 5.97 2.14
CA ASN A 23 4.14 4.55 2.15
C ASN A 23 5.43 4.27 1.34
N TYR A 24 6.31 3.42 1.86
CA TYR A 24 7.58 3.06 1.23
C TYR A 24 7.43 2.23 -0.03
N ARG A 25 6.39 1.40 -0.08
CA ARG A 25 6.16 0.50 -1.19
C ARG A 25 4.69 0.50 -1.51
N ILE A 26 4.39 0.75 -2.77
CA ILE A 26 3.03 0.83 -3.27
C ILE A 26 2.92 -0.09 -4.46
N ARG A 27 1.77 -0.74 -4.61
CA ARG A 27 1.50 -1.61 -5.75
C ARG A 27 0.07 -1.47 -6.21
N THR A 28 -0.17 -1.73 -7.48
CA THR A 28 -1.52 -1.74 -8.04
C THR A 28 -1.53 -2.53 -9.33
N ALA A 29 -2.73 -2.92 -9.77
CA ALA A 29 -2.97 -3.45 -11.09
C ALA A 29 -4.09 -2.65 -11.76
N PHE A 30 -3.94 -2.32 -13.04
CA PHE A 30 -4.83 -1.40 -13.76
C PHE A 30 -4.69 -1.57 -15.27
N SER A 31 -5.62 -1.03 -16.04
CA SER A 31 -5.63 -1.05 -17.49
C SER A 31 -5.20 0.31 -18.06
N ASN A 32 -4.35 0.28 -19.07
CA ASN A 32 -3.95 1.50 -19.78
C ASN A 32 -5.02 1.97 -20.79
N LEU A 33 -4.70 3.01 -21.58
CA LEU A 33 -5.62 3.54 -22.60
C LEU A 33 -5.91 2.57 -23.75
N ASP A 34 -5.04 1.57 -23.97
CA ASP A 34 -5.22 0.53 -24.99
C ASP A 34 -5.99 -0.70 -24.45
N GLY A 35 -6.42 -0.67 -23.18
CA GLY A 35 -7.07 -1.79 -22.50
C GLY A 35 -6.12 -2.91 -22.08
N ILE A 36 -4.81 -2.67 -22.10
CA ILE A 36 -3.80 -3.62 -21.64
C ILE A 36 -3.67 -3.50 -20.13
N ALA A 37 -3.84 -4.62 -19.42
CA ALA A 37 -3.70 -4.70 -17.98
C ALA A 37 -2.22 -4.80 -17.58
N TYR A 38 -1.81 -4.00 -16.60
CA TYR A 38 -0.47 -3.98 -16.03
C TYR A 38 -0.52 -4.22 -14.52
N TYR A 39 0.51 -4.89 -14.02
CA TYR A 39 0.88 -4.83 -12.60
C TYR A 39 2.10 -3.93 -12.43
N VAL A 40 2.08 -3.09 -11.39
CA VAL A 40 3.21 -2.26 -11.01
C VAL A 40 3.47 -2.34 -9.50
N GLU A 41 4.74 -2.44 -9.13
CA GLU A 41 5.22 -2.23 -7.75
C GLU A 41 6.30 -1.16 -7.79
N LEU A 42 6.15 -0.15 -6.93
CA LEU A 42 7.04 0.99 -6.79
C LEU A 42 7.57 1.05 -5.37
N SER A 43 8.80 1.54 -5.18
CA SER A 43 9.40 1.66 -3.85
C SER A 43 10.28 2.88 -3.69
N ALA A 44 10.30 3.43 -2.48
CA ALA A 44 11.10 4.59 -2.10
C ALA A 44 12.52 4.17 -1.69
N THR A 45 13.52 4.52 -2.48
CA THR A 45 14.92 4.11 -2.27
C THR A 45 15.78 5.28 -1.78
N PRO A 46 16.65 5.11 -0.76
CA PRO A 46 17.61 6.15 -0.39
C PRO A 46 18.45 6.62 -1.57
N ARG A 47 18.77 7.92 -1.57
CA ARG A 47 19.79 8.48 -2.46
C ARG A 47 21.15 8.37 -1.79
N TYR A 48 22.15 7.85 -2.50
CA TYR A 48 23.51 7.71 -1.96
C TYR A 48 24.49 8.66 -2.66
N LYS A 49 25.47 9.18 -1.91
CA LYS A 49 26.59 9.93 -2.49
C LYS A 49 27.36 9.02 -3.45
N LYS A 50 27.77 9.54 -4.60
CA LYS A 50 28.57 8.80 -5.58
C LYS A 50 29.78 8.14 -4.90
N ASN A 51 29.98 6.85 -5.15
CA ASN A 51 31.05 6.02 -4.58
C ASN A 51 31.05 5.96 -3.04
N SER A 52 29.87 6.03 -2.41
CA SER A 52 29.73 5.98 -0.96
C SER A 52 28.41 5.33 -0.54
N TYR A 53 28.41 4.64 0.60
CA TYR A 53 27.18 4.17 1.26
C TYR A 53 26.53 5.25 2.15
N LYS A 54 27.01 6.50 2.09
CA LYS A 54 26.42 7.61 2.84
C LYS A 54 25.19 8.13 2.10
N GLU A 55 24.02 7.97 2.73
CA GLU A 55 22.76 8.56 2.28
C GLU A 55 22.90 10.08 2.19
N ILE A 56 22.32 10.66 1.14
CA ILE A 56 22.17 12.10 0.98
C ILE A 56 20.97 12.50 1.83
N LYS A 57 21.25 13.10 2.99
CA LYS A 57 20.23 13.68 3.85
C LYS A 57 19.51 14.82 3.13
N ASP A 58 18.25 15.05 3.47
CA ASP A 58 17.43 16.18 3.01
C ASP A 58 17.07 16.16 1.50
N GLN A 59 17.24 15.01 0.83
CA GLN A 59 16.67 14.79 -0.50
C GLN A 59 15.47 13.86 -0.44
N ALA A 60 14.51 14.10 -1.34
CA ALA A 60 13.45 13.13 -1.59
C ALA A 60 14.05 11.78 -1.98
N ARG A 61 13.41 10.69 -1.53
CA ARG A 61 13.83 9.34 -1.89
C ARG A 61 13.70 9.15 -3.40
N ALA A 62 14.57 8.34 -3.98
CA ALA A 62 14.49 7.98 -5.39
C ALA A 62 13.32 7.02 -5.64
N LEU A 63 12.64 7.19 -6.77
CA LEU A 63 11.73 6.18 -7.30
C LEU A 63 12.51 4.93 -7.69
N SER A 64 12.00 3.77 -7.30
CA SER A 64 12.43 2.46 -7.78
C SER A 64 11.21 1.69 -8.28
N VAL A 65 11.43 0.88 -9.31
CA VAL A 65 10.39 0.06 -9.96
C VAL A 65 10.78 -1.41 -9.83
N PRO A 66 10.56 -2.03 -8.64
CA PRO A 66 10.77 -3.46 -8.45
C PRO A 66 10.07 -4.30 -9.51
N HIS A 67 8.83 -3.97 -9.89
CA HIS A 67 8.04 -4.73 -10.85
C HIS A 67 7.21 -3.82 -11.76
N LEU A 68 7.20 -4.14 -13.05
CA LEU A 68 6.30 -3.57 -14.05
C LEU A 68 6.22 -4.53 -15.24
N TYR A 69 5.03 -5.07 -15.49
CA TYR A 69 4.77 -6.00 -16.60
C TYR A 69 3.28 -6.05 -16.95
N LYS A 70 2.98 -6.45 -18.18
CA LYS A 70 1.60 -6.77 -18.58
C LYS A 70 1.10 -8.03 -17.91
N ILE A 71 -0.12 -7.99 -17.43
CA ILE A 71 -0.81 -9.15 -16.86
C ILE A 71 -1.16 -10.08 -18.03
N GLY A 72 -0.74 -11.34 -17.94
CA GLY A 72 -0.86 -12.34 -19.01
C GLY A 72 0.48 -12.69 -19.67
N ASP A 73 1.47 -11.81 -19.59
CA ASP A 73 2.83 -12.06 -20.10
C ASP A 73 3.74 -12.73 -19.06
N VAL A 74 3.17 -13.24 -17.95
CA VAL A 74 3.89 -13.96 -16.91
C VAL A 74 4.29 -15.35 -17.45
N VAL A 75 5.48 -15.41 -18.04
CA VAL A 75 6.13 -16.67 -18.42
C VAL A 75 6.57 -17.41 -17.15
N GLU A 76 6.16 -18.67 -16.99
CA GLU A 76 6.64 -19.57 -15.92
C GLU A 76 8.16 -19.49 -15.79
N GLY A 77 8.65 -19.12 -14.60
CA GLY A 77 10.07 -19.16 -14.25
C GLY A 77 10.84 -17.83 -14.34
N LEU A 78 10.25 -16.73 -14.81
CA LEU A 78 10.91 -15.43 -14.76
C LEU A 78 10.76 -14.77 -13.38
N LYS A 79 11.82 -14.87 -12.58
CA LYS A 79 11.95 -14.22 -11.26
C LYS A 79 11.88 -12.69 -11.28
N GLN A 80 11.81 -12.04 -12.43
CA GLN A 80 11.86 -10.58 -12.60
C GLN A 80 11.28 -10.22 -13.99
N CYS A 81 9.95 -10.21 -14.13
CA CYS A 81 9.30 -9.72 -15.35
C CYS A 81 9.47 -8.18 -15.41
N HIS A 82 10.38 -7.72 -16.27
CA HIS A 82 10.54 -6.32 -16.64
C HIS A 82 10.30 -6.24 -18.13
N GLU A 83 9.10 -5.83 -18.53
CA GLU A 83 8.81 -5.61 -19.95
C GLU A 83 9.25 -4.22 -20.41
N VAL A 84 9.35 -3.27 -19.47
CA VAL A 84 9.83 -1.91 -19.74
C VAL A 84 11.34 -1.85 -19.56
N GLU A 85 12.03 -1.33 -20.57
CA GLU A 85 13.47 -1.07 -20.55
C GLU A 85 13.83 -0.28 -19.28
N ARG A 86 14.53 -0.93 -18.36
CA ARG A 86 15.00 -0.28 -17.15
C ARG A 86 16.17 0.63 -17.49
N ASN A 87 15.88 1.87 -17.86
CA ASN A 87 16.86 2.92 -17.66
C ASN A 87 16.88 3.27 -16.16
N PHE A 88 17.46 2.38 -15.35
CA PHE A 88 17.59 2.54 -13.90
C PHE A 88 18.19 3.90 -13.54
N ASP A 89 19.14 4.39 -14.34
CA ASP A 89 19.76 5.70 -14.13
C ASP A 89 18.79 6.87 -14.33
N LYS A 90 17.80 6.73 -15.22
CA LYS A 90 16.72 7.73 -15.38
C LYS A 90 15.71 7.61 -14.26
N ILE A 91 15.23 6.40 -13.96
CA ILE A 91 14.21 6.17 -12.92
C ILE A 91 14.74 6.60 -11.55
N TYR A 92 16.00 6.25 -11.23
CA TYR A 92 16.62 6.64 -9.97
C TYR A 92 16.77 8.15 -9.83
N LYS A 93 16.71 8.95 -10.90
CA LYS A 93 16.72 10.43 -10.81
C LYS A 93 15.35 11.01 -10.46
N LEU A 94 14.27 10.26 -10.63
CA LEU A 94 12.92 10.70 -10.27
C LEU A 94 12.72 10.63 -8.76
N ASP A 95 11.95 11.56 -8.22
CA ASP A 95 11.59 11.58 -6.81
C ASP A 95 10.40 10.65 -6.56
N TYR A 96 10.40 9.99 -5.40
CA TYR A 96 9.28 9.17 -4.95
C TYR A 96 8.20 10.08 -4.36
N THR A 97 7.43 10.72 -5.25
CA THR A 97 6.33 11.64 -4.92
C THR A 97 5.12 11.35 -5.80
N LYS A 98 3.93 11.80 -5.40
CA LYS A 98 2.71 11.59 -6.20
C LYS A 98 2.87 12.17 -7.62
N ALA A 99 3.40 13.38 -7.74
CA ALA A 99 3.58 14.06 -9.03
C ALA A 99 4.50 13.26 -9.97
N SER A 100 5.71 12.92 -9.52
CA SER A 100 6.69 12.20 -10.34
C SER A 100 6.18 10.83 -10.77
N ILE A 101 5.50 10.10 -9.88
CA ILE A 101 4.92 8.79 -10.20
C ILE A 101 3.78 8.92 -11.22
N THR A 102 2.94 9.94 -11.09
CA THR A 102 1.84 10.20 -12.03
C THR A 102 2.38 10.44 -13.44
N GLU A 103 3.34 11.36 -13.57
CA GLU A 103 3.98 11.68 -14.86
C GLU A 103 4.66 10.47 -15.47
N TRP A 104 5.46 9.76 -14.67
CA TRP A 104 6.21 8.58 -15.13
C TRP A 104 5.30 7.43 -15.59
N ILE A 105 4.22 7.13 -14.85
CA ILE A 105 3.26 6.09 -15.25
C ILE A 105 2.57 6.49 -16.55
N ASN A 106 2.09 7.73 -16.66
CA ASN A 106 1.41 8.20 -17.87
C ASN A 106 2.30 8.06 -19.12
N GLU A 107 3.58 8.42 -19.00
CA GLU A 107 4.57 8.30 -20.07
C GLU A 107 4.86 6.83 -20.44
N VAL A 108 5.13 6.00 -19.44
CA VAL A 108 5.70 4.66 -19.67
C VAL A 108 4.67 3.62 -20.10
N VAL A 109 3.43 3.72 -19.60
CA VAL A 109 2.39 2.71 -19.88
C VAL A 109 1.20 3.25 -20.69
N ASN A 110 1.33 4.42 -21.33
CA ASN A 110 0.25 5.04 -22.12
C ASN A 110 -1.02 5.27 -21.29
N CYS A 111 -0.92 6.12 -20.28
CA CYS A 111 -2.00 6.45 -19.35
C CYS A 111 -2.28 7.96 -19.28
N GLN A 112 -3.39 8.32 -18.64
CA GLN A 112 -3.81 9.72 -18.47
C GLN A 112 -4.46 9.93 -17.09
N PHE A 113 -3.69 9.71 -16.04
CA PHE A 113 -4.07 10.02 -14.66
C PHE A 113 -3.73 11.46 -14.30
N ASP A 114 -4.59 12.10 -13.50
CA ASP A 114 -4.36 13.45 -12.96
C ASP A 114 -3.50 13.40 -11.68
N SER A 115 -3.56 12.29 -10.93
CA SER A 115 -2.75 12.07 -9.73
C SER A 115 -2.77 10.60 -9.30
N VAL A 116 -1.99 10.28 -8.26
CA VAL A 116 -2.02 8.99 -7.57
C VAL A 116 -2.42 9.12 -6.10
N GLU A 117 -3.04 8.08 -5.56
CA GLU A 117 -3.39 7.99 -4.14
C GLU A 117 -3.05 6.60 -3.60
N VAL A 118 -2.62 6.55 -2.33
CA VAL A 118 -2.34 5.30 -1.62
C VAL A 118 -3.49 5.03 -0.66
N LEU A 119 -4.20 3.93 -0.88
CA LEU A 119 -5.26 3.40 -0.04
C LEU A 119 -4.64 2.67 1.15
N ASP A 120 -5.14 2.95 2.35
CA ASP A 120 -4.81 2.18 3.54
C ASP A 120 -5.66 0.91 3.64
N GLU A 121 -5.36 0.08 4.64
CA GLU A 121 -6.02 -1.21 4.83
C GLU A 121 -7.54 -1.12 4.95
N PHE A 122 -8.10 0.02 5.38
CA PHE A 122 -9.54 0.19 5.61
C PHE A 122 -10.38 0.31 4.34
N TYR A 123 -9.74 0.54 3.19
CA TYR A 123 -10.43 0.44 1.90
C TYR A 123 -10.72 -1.03 1.56
N GLY A 124 -9.81 -1.94 1.89
CA GLY A 124 -9.92 -3.37 1.57
C GLY A 124 -9.52 -3.72 0.13
N TYR A 125 -8.88 -2.79 -0.57
CA TYR A 125 -8.21 -3.09 -1.84
C TYR A 125 -6.95 -3.91 -1.56
N ASP A 126 -6.86 -5.08 -2.19
CA ASP A 126 -5.71 -5.98 -2.14
C ASP A 126 -5.45 -6.45 -3.56
N VAL A 127 -4.30 -6.10 -4.12
CA VAL A 127 -3.94 -6.44 -5.49
C VAL A 127 -3.89 -7.96 -5.70
N TYR A 128 -3.62 -8.73 -4.63
CA TYR A 128 -3.46 -10.18 -4.65
C TYR A 128 -4.55 -10.91 -3.84
N ARG A 129 -5.77 -10.35 -3.79
CA ARG A 129 -6.89 -10.92 -3.03
C ARG A 129 -7.13 -12.40 -3.36
N GLU A 130 -7.11 -12.75 -4.64
CA GLU A 130 -7.23 -14.12 -5.12
C GLU A 130 -5.86 -14.68 -5.53
N ARG A 131 -5.63 -15.94 -5.17
CA ARG A 131 -4.41 -16.65 -5.57
C ARG A 131 -4.32 -16.69 -7.10
N ASP A 132 -3.15 -16.33 -7.61
CA ASP A 132 -2.80 -16.35 -9.04
C ASP A 132 -3.63 -15.39 -9.93
N LYS A 133 -4.28 -14.37 -9.33
CA LYS A 133 -4.97 -13.31 -10.05
C LYS A 133 -4.64 -11.93 -9.49
N TYR A 134 -4.80 -10.93 -10.35
CA TYR A 134 -4.69 -9.52 -9.98
C TYR A 134 -6.09 -8.91 -9.88
N ASP A 135 -6.39 -8.29 -8.75
CA ASP A 135 -7.56 -7.42 -8.62
C ASP A 135 -7.22 -6.06 -9.25
N LEU A 136 -7.82 -5.76 -10.40
CA LEU A 136 -7.65 -4.47 -11.05
C LEU A 136 -8.37 -3.38 -10.25
N ILE A 137 -7.68 -2.28 -9.97
CA ILE A 137 -8.28 -1.11 -9.33
C ILE A 137 -9.42 -0.52 -10.15
N ASP A 138 -9.43 -0.71 -11.46
CA ASP A 138 -10.50 -0.28 -12.36
C ASP A 138 -11.87 -0.88 -11.97
N ASN A 139 -11.87 -2.04 -11.30
CA ASN A 139 -13.07 -2.75 -10.86
C ASN A 139 -13.38 -2.55 -9.37
N PHE A 140 -12.56 -1.79 -8.65
CA PHE A 140 -12.68 -1.60 -7.21
C PHE A 140 -13.43 -0.31 -6.90
N ASP A 141 -14.52 -0.41 -6.14
CA ASP A 141 -15.29 0.75 -5.69
C ASP A 141 -14.59 1.46 -4.52
N VAL A 142 -13.88 2.55 -4.82
CA VAL A 142 -13.17 3.34 -3.81
C VAL A 142 -14.17 4.15 -2.99
N ASN A 143 -14.50 3.65 -1.80
CA ASN A 143 -15.41 4.32 -0.86
C ASN A 143 -14.65 4.96 0.32
N HIS A 144 -14.31 6.25 0.17
CA HIS A 144 -13.60 7.04 1.19
C HIS A 144 -14.40 7.18 2.51
N GLU A 145 -15.72 7.27 2.44
CA GLU A 145 -16.59 7.41 3.62
C GLU A 145 -16.59 6.13 4.46
N LEU A 146 -16.77 4.98 3.80
CA LEU A 146 -16.73 3.68 4.45
C LEU A 146 -15.36 3.40 5.05
N ALA A 147 -14.27 3.70 4.34
CA ALA A 147 -12.92 3.58 4.88
C ALA A 147 -12.71 4.47 6.11
N SER A 148 -13.30 5.67 6.14
CA SER A 148 -13.26 6.55 7.31
C SER A 148 -14.00 5.96 8.51
N ARG A 149 -15.22 5.46 8.31
CA ARG A 149 -16.03 4.80 9.36
C ARG A 149 -15.31 3.59 9.96
N ARG A 150 -14.72 2.75 9.09
CA ARG A 150 -13.90 1.60 9.51
C ARG A 150 -12.69 2.03 10.34
N ARG A 151 -11.96 3.07 9.91
CA ARG A 151 -10.81 3.62 10.65
C ARG A 151 -11.22 4.16 12.02
N GLU A 152 -12.36 4.83 12.13
CA GLU A 152 -12.88 5.32 13.40
C GLU A 152 -13.30 4.19 14.34
N ALA A 153 -14.00 3.18 13.84
CA ALA A 153 -14.37 1.99 14.62
C ALA A 153 -13.12 1.25 15.12
N TYR A 154 -12.12 1.08 14.25
CA TYR A 154 -10.84 0.46 14.61
C TYR A 154 -10.10 1.24 15.70
N ARG A 155 -10.01 2.57 15.59
CA ARG A 155 -9.36 3.40 16.63
C ARG A 155 -10.04 3.27 17.98
N LYS A 156 -11.38 3.29 18.02
CA LYS A 156 -12.15 3.14 19.27
C LYS A 156 -11.85 1.81 19.95
N ILE A 157 -11.81 0.71 19.21
CA ILE A 157 -11.51 -0.60 19.78
C ILE A 157 -10.03 -0.74 20.15
N ASP A 158 -9.11 -0.20 19.36
CA ASP A 158 -7.67 -0.23 19.65
C ASP A 158 -7.39 0.49 20.97
N ASP A 159 -7.96 1.68 21.18
CA ASP A 159 -7.84 2.44 22.42
C ASP A 159 -8.40 1.68 23.63
N MET A 160 -9.53 1.00 23.46
CA MET A 160 -10.11 0.13 24.49
C MET A 160 -9.17 -1.03 24.86
N TYR A 161 -8.64 -1.75 23.86
CA TYR A 161 -7.72 -2.87 24.07
C TYR A 161 -6.41 -2.42 24.74
N LYS A 162 -5.81 -1.33 24.25
CA LYS A 162 -4.59 -0.75 24.84
C LYS A 162 -4.80 -0.40 26.32
N LYS A 163 -5.92 0.24 26.66
CA LYS A 163 -6.23 0.60 28.04
C LYS A 163 -6.46 -0.62 28.93
N ALA A 164 -7.24 -1.59 28.47
CA ALA A 164 -7.57 -2.78 29.26
C ALA A 164 -6.39 -3.73 29.47
N LEU A 165 -5.45 -3.77 28.51
CA LEU A 165 -4.24 -4.60 28.59
C LEU A 165 -3.03 -3.85 29.15
N ASN A 166 -3.17 -2.55 29.42
CA ASN A 166 -2.09 -1.65 29.84
C ASN A 166 -0.91 -1.63 28.84
N GLU A 167 -1.24 -1.56 27.55
CA GLU A 167 -0.29 -1.60 26.44
C GLU A 167 -0.10 -0.21 25.83
N ARG A 168 1.16 0.13 25.52
CA ARG A 168 1.50 1.43 24.89
C ARG A 168 1.20 1.44 23.39
N PHE A 169 1.35 0.29 22.74
CA PHE A 169 1.23 0.15 21.30
C PHE A 169 0.00 -0.69 20.95
N THR A 170 -0.43 -0.61 19.69
CA THR A 170 -1.54 -1.45 19.21
C THR A 170 -1.19 -2.93 19.40
N VAL A 171 -2.14 -3.67 19.93
CA VAL A 171 -2.06 -5.12 20.15
C VAL A 171 -3.13 -5.87 19.38
N ILE A 172 -3.81 -5.18 18.48
CA ILE A 172 -4.81 -5.74 17.59
C ILE A 172 -4.38 -5.54 16.14
N THR A 173 -4.89 -6.38 15.26
CA THR A 173 -4.77 -6.22 13.81
C THR A 173 -6.12 -6.40 13.18
N LEU A 174 -6.37 -5.68 12.10
CA LEU A 174 -7.49 -5.93 11.22
C LEU A 174 -7.37 -7.34 10.63
N ARG A 175 -8.48 -8.09 10.63
CA ARG A 175 -8.49 -9.46 10.12
C ARG A 175 -9.39 -9.61 8.89
N GLU A 176 -10.63 -9.15 9.01
CA GLU A 176 -11.64 -9.22 7.95
C GLU A 176 -12.45 -7.93 7.97
N MET A 177 -13.05 -7.61 6.83
CA MET A 177 -13.96 -6.48 6.69
C MET A 177 -15.07 -6.82 5.69
N ASP A 178 -16.25 -6.29 5.96
CA ASP A 178 -17.36 -6.22 5.03
C ASP A 178 -17.98 -4.82 5.04
N GLU A 179 -19.09 -4.61 4.35
CA GLU A 179 -19.76 -3.32 4.24
C GLU A 179 -20.29 -2.77 5.58
N ASN A 180 -20.57 -3.66 6.53
CA ASN A 180 -21.23 -3.36 7.80
C ASN A 180 -20.35 -3.63 9.01
N SER A 181 -19.23 -4.35 8.86
CA SER A 181 -18.39 -4.71 9.99
C SER A 181 -16.89 -4.81 9.69
N ILE A 182 -16.10 -4.71 10.76
CA ILE A 182 -14.70 -5.11 10.79
C ILE A 182 -14.48 -6.17 11.87
N THR A 183 -13.66 -7.16 11.58
CA THR A 183 -13.21 -8.15 12.55
C THR A 183 -11.74 -7.92 12.86
N ILE A 184 -11.40 -7.81 14.14
CA ILE A 184 -10.03 -7.65 14.63
C ILE A 184 -9.56 -8.91 15.35
N ARG A 185 -8.24 -9.09 15.39
CA ARG A 185 -7.57 -10.11 16.21
C ARG A 185 -6.63 -9.43 17.19
N CYS A 186 -6.75 -9.73 18.48
CA CYS A 186 -5.79 -9.34 19.49
C CYS A 186 -4.60 -10.33 19.54
N HIS A 187 -3.40 -9.84 19.82
CA HIS A 187 -2.16 -10.61 19.91
C HIS A 187 -1.60 -10.73 21.33
N ALA A 188 -2.30 -10.22 22.35
CA ALA A 188 -1.91 -10.36 23.76
C ALA A 188 -1.85 -11.84 24.20
N SER A 189 -1.12 -12.14 25.27
CA SER A 189 -1.07 -13.53 25.78
C SER A 189 -2.45 -14.01 26.25
N GLU A 190 -2.67 -15.33 26.23
CA GLU A 190 -3.91 -15.94 26.77
C GLU A 190 -4.17 -15.55 28.24
N GLU A 191 -3.10 -15.41 29.03
CA GLU A 191 -3.22 -14.95 30.42
C GLU A 191 -3.70 -13.50 30.49
N ALA A 192 -3.15 -12.60 29.66
CA ALA A 192 -3.57 -11.20 29.63
C ALA A 192 -5.03 -11.05 29.18
N LEU A 193 -5.48 -11.83 28.20
CA LEU A 193 -6.88 -11.87 27.78
C LEU A 193 -7.80 -12.37 28.90
N ARG A 194 -7.43 -13.45 29.61
CA ARG A 194 -8.21 -13.95 30.75
C ARG A 194 -8.32 -12.93 31.88
N ARG A 195 -7.22 -12.22 32.20
CA ARG A 195 -7.21 -11.18 33.25
C ARG A 195 -8.03 -9.95 32.87
N SER A 196 -8.00 -9.55 31.60
CA SER A 196 -8.73 -8.37 31.11
C SER A 196 -10.19 -8.66 30.74
N GLY A 197 -10.57 -9.94 30.55
CA GLY A 197 -11.88 -10.34 30.05
C GLY A 197 -12.09 -10.03 28.57
N LEU A 198 -11.04 -9.66 27.84
CA LEU A 198 -11.15 -9.34 26.42
C LEU A 198 -11.10 -10.59 25.54
N PRO A 199 -11.91 -10.65 24.47
CA PRO A 199 -11.84 -11.75 23.52
C PRO A 199 -10.65 -11.60 22.56
N ARG A 200 -10.20 -12.75 22.05
CA ARG A 200 -9.15 -12.83 21.02
C ARG A 200 -9.60 -12.21 19.69
N PHE A 201 -10.88 -12.38 19.35
CA PHE A 201 -11.51 -11.89 18.13
C PHE A 201 -12.72 -11.04 18.50
N THR A 202 -12.86 -9.90 17.83
CA THR A 202 -14.00 -9.00 18.01
C THR A 202 -14.47 -8.50 16.66
N THR A 203 -15.77 -8.64 16.39
CA THR A 203 -16.42 -8.05 15.23
C THR A 203 -17.19 -6.82 15.67
N ILE A 204 -17.04 -5.72 14.93
CA ILE A 204 -17.53 -4.39 15.29
C ILE A 204 -18.28 -3.85 14.08
N ALA A 205 -19.49 -3.36 14.31
CA ALA A 205 -20.25 -2.66 13.28
C ALA A 205 -19.58 -1.33 12.90
N VAL A 206 -19.61 -0.98 11.61
CA VAL A 206 -19.09 0.27 11.07
C VAL A 206 -20.19 1.16 10.52
#